data_AF-H6QDD9-F1
#
_entry.id   AF-H6QDD9-F1
#
_cell.length_a   1.000
_cell.length_b   1.000
_cell.length_c   1.000
_cell.angle_alpha   90.00
_cell.angle_beta   90.00
_cell.angle_gamma   90.00
#
_symmetry.space_group_name_H-M   'P 1'
#
loop_
_entity.id
_entity.type
_entity.pdbx_description
1 polymer ?
#
loop_
_entity_poly.entity_id
_entity_poly.type
_entity_poly.pdbx_seq_one_letter_code
_entity_poly.pdbx_strand_id
1 'polypeptide(L)'
;MWEDGRPRIEVEYEVNGGVMSLSFTWRVDTGEAIRASVRLNVEKAAVLAALTGDDKLKGRNGVVTLTAKHLFAMARIKGVGWGLLRWYAEVMAE
;
A
#
# COMPACT_ATOMS: atom_id res chain seq x y z
N MET A 1 5.69 -2.65 12.91
CA MET A 1 6.55 -3.85 13.02
C MET A 1 6.56 -4.56 11.67
N TRP A 2 7.72 -5.04 11.23
CA TRP A 2 7.91 -5.75 9.97
C TRP A 2 7.67 -7.23 10.26
N GLU A 3 6.77 -7.89 9.54
CA GLU A 3 6.55 -9.34 9.69
C GLU A 3 7.40 -10.03 8.62
N ASP A 4 8.31 -10.93 9.01
CA ASP A 4 9.18 -11.71 8.10
C ASP A 4 10.01 -10.87 7.10
N GLY A 5 10.50 -9.69 7.51
CA GLY A 5 11.27 -8.80 6.63
C GLY A 5 10.43 -8.10 5.55
N ARG A 6 9.10 -8.21 5.65
CA ARG A 6 8.15 -7.56 4.75
C ARG A 6 7.61 -6.29 5.39
N PRO A 7 7.65 -5.14 4.68
CA PRO A 7 7.08 -3.92 5.22
C PRO A 7 5.56 -4.05 5.23
N ARG A 8 5.01 -3.99 6.44
CA ARG A 8 3.58 -3.81 6.68
C ARG A 8 3.31 -2.32 6.80
N ILE A 9 2.43 -1.81 5.95
CA ILE A 9 2.00 -0.43 5.97
C ILE A 9 0.64 -0.38 6.62
N GLU A 10 0.50 0.49 7.60
CA GLU A 10 -0.76 0.86 8.20
C GLU A 10 -1.03 2.33 7.85
N VAL A 11 -2.23 2.59 7.36
CA VAL A 11 -2.69 3.94 7.05
C VAL A 11 -3.96 4.17 7.84
N GLU A 12 -3.90 5.16 8.73
CA GLU A 12 -5.04 5.68 9.45
C GLU A 12 -5.70 6.80 8.62
N TYR A 13 -7.02 6.81 8.58
CA TYR A 13 -7.82 7.80 7.87
C TYR A 13 -9.12 8.05 8.61
N GLU A 14 -9.62 9.29 8.56
CA GLU A 14 -10.88 9.65 9.19
C GLU A 14 -12.04 9.54 8.20
N VAL A 15 -13.12 8.87 8.59
CA VAL A 15 -14.38 8.85 7.86
C VAL A 15 -15.52 9.16 8.82
N ASN A 16 -16.32 10.18 8.50
CA ASN A 16 -17.46 10.60 9.32
C ASN A 16 -17.10 10.81 10.82
N GLY A 17 -15.90 11.32 11.11
CA GLY A 17 -15.41 11.55 12.48
C GLY A 17 -14.91 10.29 13.22
N GLY A 18 -14.88 9.13 12.56
CA GLY A 18 -14.26 7.90 13.08
C GLY A 18 -12.90 7.66 12.45
N VAL A 19 -11.88 7.37 13.27
CA VAL A 19 -10.56 6.94 12.79
C VAL A 19 -10.62 5.47 12.40
N MET A 20 -10.38 5.21 11.12
CA MET A 20 -10.28 3.89 10.53
C MET A 20 -8.82 3.60 10.19
N SER A 21 -8.45 2.32 10.15
CA SER A 21 -7.15 1.90 9.66
C SER A 21 -7.27 0.89 8.53
N LEU A 22 -6.34 0.97 7.58
CA LEU A 22 -6.11 -0.04 6.56
C LEU A 22 -4.67 -0.51 6.69
N SER A 23 -4.45 -1.83 6.61
CA SER A 23 -3.09 -2.37 6.57
C SER A 23 -2.93 -3.41 5.48
N PHE A 24 -1.72 -3.46 4.93
CA PHE A 24 -1.31 -4.45 3.94
C PHE A 24 0.20 -4.65 4.01
N THR A 25 0.64 -5.83 3.56
CA THR A 25 2.03 -6.25 3.61
C THR A 25 2.56 -6.40 2.19
N TRP A 26 3.73 -5.80 1.92
CA TRP A 26 4.40 -5.96 0.65
C TRP A 26 5.15 -7.29 0.58
N ARG A 27 5.22 -7.86 -0.62
CA ARG A 27 5.99 -9.07 -0.89
C ARG A 27 6.66 -8.96 -2.25
N VAL A 28 7.72 -9.73 -2.42
CA VAL A 28 8.33 -10.01 -3.71
C VAL A 28 7.60 -11.20 -4.32
N ASP A 29 7.13 -11.06 -5.56
CA ASP A 29 6.56 -12.15 -6.35
C ASP A 29 7.66 -12.78 -7.23
N THR A 30 7.46 -14.00 -7.73
CA THR A 30 8.42 -14.65 -8.63
C THR A 30 8.67 -13.78 -9.86
N GLY A 31 9.93 -13.38 -10.08
CA GLY A 31 10.35 -12.47 -11.15
C GLY A 31 10.50 -11.00 -10.72
N GLU A 32 11.03 -10.74 -9.51
CA GLU A 32 11.40 -9.41 -8.99
C GLU A 32 10.24 -8.39 -8.89
N ALA A 33 9.00 -8.85 -9.01
CA ALA A 33 7.84 -7.96 -8.99
C ALA A 33 7.37 -7.70 -7.56
N ILE A 34 7.50 -6.45 -7.09
CA ILE A 34 6.94 -6.02 -5.80
C ILE A 34 5.42 -5.87 -5.88
N ARG A 35 4.71 -6.57 -4.97
CA ARG A 35 3.25 -6.57 -4.88
C ARG A 35 2.74 -6.52 -3.44
N ALA A 36 1.57 -5.93 -3.23
CA ALA A 36 0.81 -6.07 -1.99
C ALA A 36 -0.64 -6.45 -2.31
N SER A 37 -1.25 -7.29 -1.48
CA SER A 37 -2.66 -7.65 -1.62
C SER A 37 -3.47 -6.96 -0.53
N VAL A 38 -4.53 -6.26 -0.93
CA VAL A 38 -5.43 -5.57 0.00
C VAL A 38 -6.88 -5.88 -0.35
N ARG A 39 -7.69 -6.19 0.65
CA ARG A 39 -9.14 -6.38 0.48
C ARG A 39 -9.84 -5.03 0.57
N LEU A 40 -10.46 -4.61 -0.53
CA LEU A 40 -11.19 -3.36 -0.63
C LEU A 40 -12.68 -3.55 -0.39
N ASN A 41 -13.27 -2.54 0.24
CA ASN A 41 -14.68 -2.17 0.14
C ASN A 41 -14.74 -0.78 -0.53
N VAL A 42 -15.95 -0.24 -0.78
CA VAL A 42 -16.14 1.04 -1.47
C VAL A 42 -15.38 2.20 -0.81
N GLU A 43 -15.36 2.25 0.53
CA GLU A 43 -14.65 3.27 1.30
C GLU A 43 -13.14 3.16 1.17
N LYS A 44 -12.57 1.98 1.47
CA LYS A 44 -11.13 1.70 1.35
C LYS A 44 -10.62 1.90 -0.06
N ALA A 45 -11.44 1.57 -1.06
CA ALA A 45 -11.16 1.79 -2.47
C ALA A 45 -11.03 3.29 -2.79
N ALA A 46 -11.92 4.13 -2.28
CA ALA A 46 -11.85 5.58 -2.45
C ALA A 46 -10.62 6.18 -1.76
N VAL A 47 -10.30 5.72 -0.54
CA VAL A 47 -9.12 6.15 0.21
C VAL A 47 -7.84 5.78 -0.54
N LEU A 48 -7.68 4.52 -0.95
CA LEU A 48 -6.50 4.08 -1.69
C LEU A 48 -6.36 4.79 -3.05
N ALA A 49 -7.46 5.07 -3.74
CA ALA A 49 -7.42 5.88 -4.96
C ALA A 49 -6.90 7.29 -4.68
N ALA A 50 -7.35 7.94 -3.60
CA ALA A 50 -6.88 9.27 -3.21
C ALA A 50 -5.39 9.28 -2.83
N LEU A 51 -4.93 8.27 -2.08
CA LEU A 51 -3.55 8.15 -1.63
C LEU A 51 -2.57 7.83 -2.77
N THR A 52 -3.00 7.01 -3.73
CA THR A 52 -2.14 6.55 -4.83
C THR A 52 -2.27 7.38 -6.10
N GLY A 53 -3.34 8.18 -6.21
CA GLY A 53 -3.74 8.86 -7.45
C GLY A 53 -4.27 7.90 -8.52
N ASP A 54 -4.54 6.63 -8.19
CA ASP A 54 -5.09 5.66 -9.14
C ASP A 54 -6.62 5.59 -9.03
N ASP A 55 -7.30 6.38 -9.87
CA ASP A 55 -8.76 6.39 -9.96
C ASP A 55 -9.37 5.03 -10.36
N LYS A 56 -8.59 4.11 -10.94
CA LYS A 56 -9.07 2.76 -11.27
C LYS A 56 -9.35 1.91 -10.03
N LEU A 57 -8.87 2.35 -8.86
CA LEU A 57 -9.20 1.74 -7.58
C LEU A 57 -10.60 2.17 -7.09
N LYS A 58 -11.13 3.32 -7.52
CA LYS A 58 -12.46 3.80 -7.08
C LYS A 58 -13.55 2.80 -7.47
N GLY A 59 -14.44 2.51 -6.52
CA GLY A 59 -15.57 1.60 -6.74
C GLY A 59 -15.20 0.12 -6.84
N ARG A 60 -13.92 -0.26 -6.71
CA ARG A 60 -13.54 -1.68 -6.62
C ARG A 60 -13.97 -2.29 -5.30
N ASN A 61 -14.44 -3.53 -5.38
CA ASN A 61 -14.78 -4.35 -4.22
C ASN A 61 -14.07 -5.70 -4.36
N GLY A 62 -13.48 -6.21 -3.28
CA GLY A 62 -12.72 -7.46 -3.29
C GLY A 62 -11.19 -7.27 -3.19
N VAL A 63 -10.44 -8.34 -3.42
CA VAL A 63 -8.97 -8.32 -3.29
C VAL A 63 -8.35 -7.68 -4.53
N VAL A 64 -7.50 -6.68 -4.32
CA VAL A 64 -6.69 -6.07 -5.38
C VAL A 64 -5.21 -6.23 -5.10
N THR A 65 -4.44 -6.26 -6.17
CA THR A 65 -2.98 -6.25 -6.13
C THR A 65 -2.46 -4.85 -6.39
N LEU A 66 -1.78 -4.30 -5.40
CA LEU A 66 -0.96 -3.09 -5.51
C LEU A 66 0.41 -3.46 -6.06
N THR A 67 1.04 -2.52 -6.76
CA THR A 67 2.33 -2.68 -7.45
C THR A 67 3.34 -1.65 -6.98
N ALA A 68 4.59 -1.75 -7.43
CA ALA A 68 5.64 -0.77 -7.17
C ALA A 68 5.20 0.69 -7.45
N LYS A 69 4.41 0.96 -8.49
CA LYS A 69 3.86 2.30 -8.76
C LYS A 69 3.06 2.84 -7.57
N HIS A 70 2.21 2.01 -6.99
CA HIS A 70 1.40 2.35 -5.83
C HIS A 70 2.26 2.55 -4.59
N LEU A 71 3.32 1.73 -4.43
CA LEU A 71 4.32 1.88 -3.37
C LEU A 71 4.96 3.28 -3.42
N PHE A 72 5.45 3.71 -4.58
CA PHE A 72 6.08 5.02 -4.75
C PHE A 72 5.11 6.17 -4.49
N ALA A 73 3.85 6.05 -4.89
CA ALA A 73 2.83 7.05 -4.57
C ALA A 73 2.64 7.19 -3.06
N MET A 74 2.57 6.07 -2.34
CA MET A 74 2.44 6.07 -0.88
C MET A 74 3.71 6.50 -0.16
N ALA A 75 4.88 6.31 -0.76
CA ALA A 75 6.13 6.80 -0.19
C ALA A 75 6.20 8.33 -0.11
N ARG A 76 5.34 9.05 -0.85
CA ARG A 76 5.19 10.51 -0.72
C ARG A 76 4.39 10.92 0.52
N ILE A 77 3.72 9.99 1.19
CA ILE A 77 2.95 10.24 2.42
C ILE A 77 3.92 10.32 3.60
N LYS A 78 3.80 11.40 4.38
CA LYS A 78 4.69 11.72 5.51
C LYS A 78 4.69 10.56 6.53
N GLY A 79 5.88 10.16 6.98
CA GLY A 79 6.08 9.11 8.00
C GLY A 79 6.23 7.68 7.46
N VAL A 80 5.87 7.45 6.19
CA VAL A 80 5.86 6.11 5.56
C VAL A 80 6.96 5.97 4.49
N GLY A 81 7.42 7.08 3.91
CA GLY A 81 8.26 7.13 2.72
C GLY A 81 9.63 6.46 2.75
N TRP A 82 10.50 6.85 3.68
CA TRP A 82 11.92 6.47 3.59
C TRP A 82 12.16 4.97 3.83
N GLY A 83 11.44 4.36 4.78
CA GLY A 83 11.57 2.93 5.07
C GLY A 83 11.11 2.05 3.91
N LEU A 84 10.03 2.43 3.22
CA LEU A 84 9.54 1.73 2.04
C LEU A 84 10.49 1.83 0.85
N LEU A 85 11.05 3.03 0.60
CA LEU A 85 11.99 3.24 -0.50
C LEU A 85 13.29 2.46 -0.28
N ARG A 86 13.79 2.45 0.96
CA ARG A 86 14.97 1.66 1.33
C ARG A 86 14.72 0.17 1.12
N TRP A 87 13.60 -0.36 1.62
CA TRP A 87 13.25 -1.76 1.41
C TRP A 87 13.12 -2.11 -0.08
N TYR A 88 12.48 -1.24 -0.87
CA TYR A 88 12.39 -1.43 -2.32
C TYR A 88 13.78 -1.49 -2.96
N ALA A 89 14.69 -0.59 -2.59
CA ALA A 89 16.05 -0.58 -3.12
C ALA A 89 16.85 -1.82 -2.70
N GLU A 90 16.69 -2.28 -1.45
CA GLU A 90 17.33 -3.51 -0.95
C GLU A 90 16.83 -4.74 -1.71
N VAL A 91 15.52 -4.85 -1.95
CA VAL A 91 14.95 -5.97 -2.73
C VAL A 91 15.37 -5.95 -4.19
N MET A 92 15.42 -4.78 -4.83
CA MET A 92 15.80 -4.67 -6.24
C MET A 92 17.31 -4.83 -6.50
N ALA A 93 18.13 -4.86 -5.44
CA ALA A 93 19.58 -5.01 -5.54
C ALA A 93 20.06 -6.47 -5.40
N GLU A 94 19.14 -7.39 -5.05
CA GLU A 94 19.39 -8.84 -4.85
C GLU A 94 19.00 -9.65 -6.09
#